data_AF-A0A1L7AF62-F1
#
_entry.id   AF-A0A1L7AF62-F1
#
_cell.length_a   1.000
_cell.length_b   1.000
_cell.length_c   1.000
_cell.angle_alpha   90.00
_cell.angle_beta   90.00
_cell.angle_gamma   90.00
#
_symmetry.space_group_name_H-M   'P 1'
#
loop_
_entity.id
_entity.type
_entity.pdbx_description
1 polymer ?
#
loop_
_entity_poly.entity_id
_entity_poly.type
_entity_poly.pdbx_seq_one_letter_code
_entity_poly.pdbx_strand_id
1 'polypeptide(L)'
;MNRVEGLNIRHSPASGLLQIGLRLTGPMPSGTLHGQLRGLPPLANAAVEVFPSSAGGTRIEATAVLPPELGPESVRLLLSAGEEPLLSLSPLPATAEQAGPATLEPLDGGGATVRAWADPGLRPGLMVDHRAEPLQPAGGGLWQARLPEAPLRLAVTLGPDRGLVTNPLSNWMAPNPDPDPRLDALRGRHAGQVAWLIGNGPSVRSEDLDRLHGQLSVAFNRFHLAHGSMRFRPAYTLSGDGQVIGDFGAEIAEEAGGPVFLAAETRPDLPGDWIWLRQAAVWPTLFSLDPRRVVGAGGSSLFAAFQLLWWMGVRRFVIYGADFHFEGAEPGGDGLAHAEGNHFILGYRGGKGWIPPAWRDICTGFLLARHLAEAEGGWVRNATRGGMLEIFPRIGFEGALGLR
;
A
#
# COMPACT_ATOMS: atom_id res chain seq x y z
N MET A 1 30.72 -5.64 19.73
CA MET A 1 30.12 -4.35 19.34
C MET A 1 29.55 -4.52 17.95
N ASN A 2 28.25 -4.29 17.78
CA ASN A 2 27.60 -4.43 16.47
C ASN A 2 28.19 -3.42 15.49
N ARG A 3 28.51 -3.85 14.27
CA ARG A 3 29.05 -2.99 13.22
C ARG A 3 27.96 -2.70 12.19
N VAL A 4 27.86 -1.44 11.79
CA VAL A 4 27.05 -1.03 10.64
C VAL A 4 27.86 -1.32 9.37
N GLU A 5 27.44 -2.31 8.59
CA GLU A 5 28.12 -2.68 7.33
C GLU A 5 27.45 -2.09 6.09
N GLY A 6 26.20 -1.66 6.22
CA GLY A 6 25.47 -1.00 5.14
C GLY A 6 24.42 -0.08 5.70
N LEU A 7 24.40 1.16 5.20
CA LEU A 7 23.40 2.16 5.51
C LEU A 7 22.98 2.83 4.20
N ASN A 8 21.69 2.82 3.92
CA ASN A 8 21.09 3.52 2.81
C ASN A 8 19.90 4.31 3.35
N ILE A 9 19.93 5.63 3.25
CA ILE A 9 18.86 6.50 3.70
C ILE A 9 18.42 7.34 2.52
N ARG A 10 17.12 7.34 2.23
CA ARG A 10 16.51 8.08 1.14
C ARG A 10 15.34 8.87 1.62
N HIS A 11 15.19 10.06 1.06
CA HIS A 11 14.08 10.93 1.37
C HIS A 11 13.52 11.54 0.09
N SER A 12 12.24 11.35 -0.19
CA SER A 12 11.53 12.04 -1.27
C SER A 12 10.90 13.33 -0.73
N PRO A 13 11.45 14.52 -1.02
CA PRO A 13 10.90 15.77 -0.49
C PRO A 13 9.47 16.03 -0.96
N ALA A 14 9.11 15.55 -2.16
CA ALA A 14 7.76 15.68 -2.70
C ALA A 14 6.70 14.93 -1.86
N SER A 15 7.08 13.82 -1.22
CA SER A 15 6.17 13.03 -0.37
C SER A 15 6.42 13.07 1.12
N GLY A 16 7.61 13.51 1.53
CA GLY A 16 8.11 13.26 2.88
C GLY A 16 8.51 11.80 3.13
N LEU A 17 8.53 10.91 2.13
CA LEU A 17 8.89 9.51 2.37
C LEU A 17 10.35 9.40 2.77
N LEU A 18 10.59 8.87 3.96
CA LEU A 18 11.89 8.50 4.47
C LEU A 18 12.00 6.98 4.48
N GLN A 19 13.02 6.43 3.82
CA GLN A 19 13.33 5.01 3.81
C GLN A 19 14.75 4.78 4.28
N ILE A 20 14.91 3.82 5.19
CA ILE A 20 16.18 3.47 5.81
C ILE A 20 16.39 1.96 5.65
N GLY A 21 17.45 1.59 4.96
CA GLY A 21 17.97 0.22 4.94
C GLY A 21 19.27 0.17 5.73
N LEU A 22 19.34 -0.70 6.74
CA LEU A 22 20.48 -0.85 7.62
C LEU A 22 20.86 -2.33 7.73
N ARG A 23 22.15 -2.65 7.63
CA ARG A 23 22.70 -3.98 7.91
C ARG A 23 23.64 -3.90 9.11
N LEU A 24 23.31 -4.67 10.15
CA LEU A 24 24.13 -4.87 11.32
C LEU A 24 24.80 -6.24 11.27
N THR A 25 26.07 -6.31 11.68
CA THR A 25 26.79 -7.57 11.91
C THR A 25 27.40 -7.61 13.30
N GLY A 26 27.62 -8.82 13.82
CA GLY A 26 28.12 -9.06 15.17
C GLY A 26 27.13 -9.80 16.07
N PRO A 27 27.54 -10.10 17.32
CA PRO A 27 26.68 -10.78 18.29
C PRO A 27 25.54 -9.86 18.73
N MET A 28 24.29 -10.27 18.45
CA MET A 28 23.10 -9.60 18.95
C MET A 28 22.80 -10.08 20.38
N PRO A 29 22.39 -9.20 21.31
CA PRO A 29 21.95 -9.62 22.64
C PRO A 29 20.78 -10.59 22.54
N SER A 30 20.66 -11.46 23.55
CA SER A 30 19.49 -12.31 23.71
C SER A 30 18.26 -11.45 24.03
N GLY A 31 17.17 -11.64 23.29
CA GLY A 31 15.90 -10.95 23.51
C GLY A 31 15.25 -10.50 22.21
N THR A 32 14.05 -9.94 22.34
CA THR A 32 13.33 -9.35 21.20
C THR A 32 13.99 -8.04 20.81
N LEU A 33 14.27 -7.90 19.51
CA LEU A 33 14.79 -6.66 18.94
C LEU A 33 13.63 -5.72 18.62
N HIS A 34 13.73 -4.50 19.11
CA HIS A 34 12.77 -3.45 18.86
C HIS A 34 13.41 -2.32 18.07
N GLY A 35 12.64 -1.76 17.14
CA GLY A 35 13.03 -0.58 16.38
C GLY A 35 11.98 0.50 16.45
N GLN A 36 12.42 1.75 16.54
CA GLN A 36 11.53 2.90 16.54
C GLN A 36 12.12 4.06 15.76
N LEU A 37 11.30 4.72 14.95
CA LEU A 37 11.59 6.06 14.42
C LEU A 37 10.93 7.10 15.32
N ARG A 38 11.70 8.08 15.77
CA ARG A 38 11.20 9.22 16.55
C ARG A 38 11.45 10.52 15.80
N GLY A 39 10.50 11.43 15.87
CA GLY A 39 10.59 12.80 15.39
C GLY A 39 9.92 13.76 16.37
N LEU A 40 10.13 15.05 16.17
CA LEU A 40 9.41 16.12 16.87
C LEU A 40 8.76 17.05 15.82
N PRO A 41 7.42 17.05 15.67
CA PRO A 41 6.43 16.24 16.42
C PRO A 41 6.53 14.71 16.18
N PRO A 42 5.90 13.88 17.04
CA PRO A 42 5.88 12.43 16.87
C PRO A 42 5.39 12.01 15.48
N LEU A 43 6.05 11.00 14.91
CA LEU A 43 5.72 10.48 13.59
C LEU A 43 4.53 9.53 13.69
N ALA A 44 3.38 9.92 13.12
CA ALA A 44 2.19 9.06 13.07
C ALA A 44 2.38 7.85 12.14
N ASN A 45 3.13 8.04 11.05
CA ASN A 45 3.29 7.04 10.00
C ASN A 45 4.73 6.53 9.95
N ALA A 46 5.15 5.74 10.94
CA ALA A 46 6.51 5.20 10.95
C ALA A 46 6.55 3.73 11.35
N ALA A 47 7.36 2.95 10.65
CA ALA A 47 7.57 1.53 10.90
C ALA A 47 9.06 1.21 10.93
N VAL A 48 9.43 0.26 11.78
CA VAL A 48 10.75 -0.38 11.75
C VAL A 48 10.53 -1.88 11.80
N GLU A 49 11.10 -2.56 10.82
CA GLU A 49 11.08 -4.01 10.74
C GLU A 49 12.50 -4.57 10.84
N VAL A 50 12.61 -5.69 11.54
CA VAL A 50 13.87 -6.33 11.86
C VAL A 50 13.86 -7.74 11.27
N PHE A 51 14.80 -8.00 10.37
CA PHE A 51 14.97 -9.26 9.68
C PHE A 51 16.25 -9.95 10.14
N PRO A 52 16.16 -11.18 10.69
CA PRO A 52 17.35 -12.00 10.87
C PRO A 52 17.94 -12.35 9.50
N SER A 53 19.26 -12.22 9.34
CA SER A 53 19.96 -12.62 8.12
C SER A 53 20.46 -14.06 8.25
N SER A 54 20.13 -14.91 7.27
CA SER A 54 20.64 -16.28 7.19
C SER A 54 22.16 -16.36 7.01
N ALA A 55 22.80 -15.29 6.51
CA ALA A 55 24.24 -15.19 6.31
C ALA A 55 24.99 -14.63 7.55
N GLY A 56 24.32 -14.52 8.69
CA GLY A 56 24.80 -13.78 9.86
C GLY A 56 24.45 -12.29 9.78
N GLY A 57 24.14 -11.70 10.93
CA GLY A 57 23.72 -10.30 11.06
C GLY A 57 22.21 -10.07 11.05
N THR A 58 21.83 -8.80 11.06
CA THR A 58 20.44 -8.32 11.16
C THR A 58 20.23 -7.21 10.15
N ARG A 59 19.21 -7.35 9.29
CA ARG A 59 18.76 -6.28 8.40
C ARG A 59 17.63 -5.53 9.09
N ILE A 60 17.74 -4.21 9.15
CA ILE A 60 16.68 -3.31 9.58
C ILE A 60 16.16 -2.56 8.35
N GLU A 61 14.85 -2.53 8.19
CA GLU A 61 14.17 -1.66 7.23
C GLU A 61 13.26 -0.73 8.03
N ALA A 62 13.42 0.57 7.85
CA ALA A 62 12.53 1.55 8.46
C ALA A 62 11.92 2.45 7.40
N THR A 63 10.68 2.85 7.60
CA THR A 63 9.96 3.73 6.69
C THR A 63 9.16 4.73 7.50
N ALA A 64 9.17 6.00 7.10
CA ALA A 64 8.27 7.00 7.63
C ALA A 64 7.74 7.92 6.52
N VAL A 65 6.56 8.49 6.73
CA VAL A 65 6.09 9.64 5.94
C VAL A 65 6.19 10.88 6.82
N LEU A 66 7.11 11.76 6.46
CA LEU A 66 7.40 12.99 7.17
C LEU A 66 6.38 14.08 6.79
N PRO A 67 5.89 14.85 7.78
CA PRO A 67 5.18 16.10 7.51
C PRO A 67 5.99 17.04 6.61
N PRO A 68 5.36 17.91 5.80
CA PRO A 68 6.06 18.84 4.90
C PRO A 68 7.09 19.74 5.59
N GLU A 69 6.88 20.05 6.87
CA GLU A 69 7.76 20.88 7.70
C GLU A 69 8.96 20.13 8.32
N LEU A 70 8.99 18.79 8.22
CA LEU A 70 10.05 17.96 8.79
C LEU A 70 10.94 17.36 7.71
N GLY A 71 12.25 17.58 7.84
CA GLY A 71 13.24 16.83 7.07
C GLY A 71 13.82 15.63 7.82
N PRO A 72 14.57 14.74 7.14
CA PRO A 72 15.21 13.56 7.73
C PRO A 72 16.15 13.87 8.92
N GLU A 73 16.71 15.08 8.96
CA GLU A 73 17.54 15.57 10.06
C GLU A 73 16.81 15.66 11.40
N SER A 74 15.47 15.79 11.37
CA SER A 74 14.62 15.82 12.56
C SER A 74 14.26 14.43 13.09
N VAL A 75 14.69 13.37 12.41
CA VAL A 75 14.32 11.98 12.70
C VAL A 75 15.49 11.21 13.30
N ARG A 76 15.18 10.33 14.25
CA ARG A 76 16.12 9.42 14.90
C ARG A 76 15.64 7.98 14.79
N LEU A 77 16.50 7.09 14.30
CA LEU A 77 16.30 5.64 14.40
C LEU A 77 16.90 5.12 15.70
N LEU A 78 16.08 4.45 16.50
CA LEU A 78 16.45 3.79 17.74
C LEU A 78 16.28 2.28 17.58
N LEU A 79 17.29 1.52 17.98
CA LEU A 79 17.20 0.06 18.10
C LEU A 79 17.55 -0.35 19.53
N SER A 80 16.81 -1.30 20.08
CA SER A 80 17.07 -1.90 21.40
C SER A 80 16.84 -3.41 21.39
N ALA A 81 17.42 -4.11 22.35
CA ALA A 81 17.10 -5.50 22.70
C ALA A 81 16.48 -5.49 24.10
N GLY A 82 15.16 -5.67 24.20
CA GLY A 82 14.44 -5.31 25.43
C GLY A 82 14.69 -3.84 25.81
N GLU A 83 15.15 -3.61 27.04
CA GLU A 83 15.52 -2.27 27.55
C GLU A 83 16.95 -1.83 27.16
N GLU A 84 17.79 -2.73 26.66
CA GLU A 84 19.18 -2.41 26.32
C GLU A 84 19.28 -1.66 24.98
N PRO A 85 19.80 -0.43 24.93
CA PRO A 85 19.97 0.31 23.68
C PRO A 85 21.09 -0.29 22.83
N LEU A 86 20.80 -0.52 21.54
CA LEU A 86 21.74 -1.10 20.58
C LEU A 86 22.34 -0.07 19.62
N LEU A 87 21.51 0.82 19.10
CA LEU A 87 21.91 1.79 18.10
C LEU A 87 21.02 3.03 18.19
N SER A 88 21.63 4.19 18.01
CA SER A 88 20.93 5.45 17.79
C SER A 88 21.55 6.14 16.58
N LEU A 89 20.79 6.32 15.51
CA LEU A 89 21.22 7.03 14.31
C LEU A 89 20.49 8.38 14.19
N SER A 90 21.27 9.46 14.22
CA SER A 90 20.85 10.84 13.99
C SER A 90 22.10 11.75 13.83
N PRO A 91 22.12 12.75 12.94
CA PRO A 91 21.11 13.01 11.91
C PRO A 91 21.09 11.88 10.87
N LEU A 92 20.02 11.79 10.08
CA LEU A 92 19.91 10.82 9.00
C LEU A 92 20.32 11.50 7.69
N PRO A 93 21.55 11.31 7.17
CA PRO A 93 22.04 11.94 5.94
C PRO A 93 21.37 11.31 4.71
N ALA A 94 20.10 11.64 4.49
CA ALA A 94 19.32 11.09 3.41
C ALA A 94 19.75 11.65 2.06
N THR A 95 19.84 10.78 1.06
CA THR A 95 19.90 11.22 -0.34
C THR A 95 18.52 11.66 -0.78
N ALA A 96 18.41 12.86 -1.33
CA ALA A 96 17.14 13.38 -1.85
C ALA A 96 16.72 12.60 -3.10
N GLU A 97 15.51 12.06 -3.06
CA GLU A 97 14.88 11.32 -4.13
C GLU A 97 14.02 12.27 -4.95
N GLN A 98 14.44 12.51 -6.20
CA GLN A 98 13.84 13.53 -7.06
C GLN A 98 13.09 12.95 -8.29
N ALA A 99 13.10 11.64 -8.44
CA ALA A 99 12.19 10.98 -9.37
C ALA A 99 11.03 10.37 -8.56
N GLY A 100 9.87 10.30 -9.18
CA GLY A 100 8.61 9.88 -8.59
C GLY A 100 8.31 8.38 -8.77
N PRO A 101 7.04 7.97 -8.65
CA PRO A 101 6.62 6.57 -8.61
C PRO A 101 6.95 5.82 -9.89
N ALA A 102 6.84 4.49 -9.86
CA ALA A 102 6.91 3.65 -11.05
C ALA A 102 5.89 2.52 -11.05
N THR A 103 5.45 2.13 -12.25
CA THR A 103 4.60 0.96 -12.49
C THR A 103 5.30 -0.03 -13.42
N LEU A 104 4.89 -1.29 -13.33
CA LEU A 104 5.38 -2.40 -14.16
C LEU A 104 4.18 -3.20 -14.66
N GLU A 105 3.92 -3.13 -15.96
CA GLU A 105 2.83 -3.84 -16.61
C GLU A 105 3.36 -5.06 -17.37
N PRO A 106 2.98 -6.30 -17.01
CA PRO A 106 3.29 -7.47 -17.81
C PRO A 106 2.68 -7.38 -19.21
N LEU A 107 3.40 -7.86 -20.23
CA LEU A 107 2.95 -7.88 -21.62
C LEU A 107 2.62 -9.30 -22.08
N ASP A 108 1.68 -9.39 -23.02
CA ASP A 108 1.48 -10.61 -23.80
C ASP A 108 2.79 -10.97 -24.54
N GLY A 109 3.26 -12.20 -24.34
CA GLY A 109 4.52 -12.68 -24.92
C GLY A 109 5.74 -12.65 -24.00
N GLY A 110 5.60 -12.28 -22.72
CA GLY A 110 6.63 -12.52 -21.70
C GLY A 110 7.62 -11.36 -21.47
N GLY A 111 7.25 -10.13 -21.84
CA GLY A 111 7.98 -8.89 -21.53
C GLY A 111 7.23 -7.99 -20.55
N ALA A 112 7.66 -6.74 -20.41
CA ALA A 112 7.00 -5.75 -19.55
C ALA A 112 7.05 -4.32 -20.10
N THR A 113 6.17 -3.45 -19.61
CA THR A 113 6.28 -2.00 -19.76
C THR A 113 6.51 -1.36 -18.41
N VAL A 114 7.58 -0.59 -18.30
CA VAL A 114 7.88 0.23 -17.12
C VAL A 114 7.43 1.65 -17.39
N ARG A 115 6.76 2.26 -16.42
CA ARG A 115 6.45 3.70 -16.41
C ARG A 115 7.01 4.31 -15.15
N ALA A 116 7.63 5.48 -15.26
CA ALA A 116 8.19 6.21 -14.14
C ALA A 116 7.94 7.71 -14.31
N TRP A 117 7.71 8.42 -13.21
CA TRP A 117 7.52 9.87 -13.25
C TRP A 117 8.76 10.56 -12.67
N ALA A 118 9.06 11.78 -13.10
CA ALA A 118 10.18 12.56 -12.57
C ALA A 118 9.87 14.05 -12.60
N ASP A 119 10.48 14.80 -11.67
CA ASP A 119 10.34 16.26 -11.64
C ASP A 119 10.88 16.90 -12.93
N PRO A 120 10.37 18.10 -13.30
CA PRO A 120 10.83 18.80 -14.49
C PRO A 120 12.36 18.99 -14.52
N GLY A 121 12.98 18.63 -15.65
CA GLY A 121 14.43 18.75 -15.85
C GLY A 121 15.24 17.53 -15.39
N LEU A 122 14.61 16.53 -14.78
CA LEU A 122 15.28 15.31 -14.34
C LEU A 122 15.07 14.13 -15.29
N ARG A 123 15.98 13.15 -15.20
CA ARG A 123 15.92 11.89 -15.93
C ARG A 123 15.95 10.73 -14.94
N PRO A 124 14.87 9.95 -14.80
CA PRO A 124 14.89 8.75 -13.96
C PRO A 124 15.82 7.70 -14.57
N GLY A 125 16.47 6.92 -13.71
CA GLY A 125 17.24 5.75 -14.12
C GLY A 125 16.42 4.47 -13.94
N LEU A 126 16.67 3.48 -14.79
CA LEU A 126 16.08 2.15 -14.69
C LEU A 126 17.19 1.11 -14.65
N MET A 127 17.19 0.28 -13.61
CA MET A 127 18.03 -0.91 -13.50
C MET A 127 17.16 -2.16 -13.57
N VAL A 128 17.41 -3.01 -14.56
CA VAL A 128 16.77 -4.31 -14.74
C VAL A 128 17.83 -5.39 -14.66
N ASP A 129 17.69 -6.33 -13.74
CA ASP A 129 18.62 -7.47 -13.61
C ASP A 129 20.11 -7.07 -13.64
N HIS A 130 20.45 -6.01 -12.90
CA HIS A 130 21.78 -5.40 -12.80
C HIS A 130 22.29 -4.66 -14.05
N ARG A 131 21.43 -4.42 -15.04
CA ARG A 131 21.73 -3.67 -16.27
C ARG A 131 20.96 -2.36 -16.28
N ALA A 132 21.61 -1.29 -16.73
CA ALA A 132 20.93 -0.02 -16.95
C ALA A 132 20.11 -0.11 -18.24
N GLU A 133 18.82 0.22 -18.16
CA GLU A 133 17.90 0.24 -19.29
C GLU A 133 17.48 1.70 -19.59
N PRO A 134 17.41 2.10 -20.87
CA PRO A 134 17.03 3.46 -21.23
C PRO A 134 15.52 3.68 -21.03
N LEU A 135 15.18 4.74 -20.32
CA LEU A 135 13.83 5.29 -20.28
C LEU A 135 13.66 6.40 -21.33
N GLN A 136 12.53 6.42 -22.02
CA GLN A 136 12.16 7.43 -23.02
C GLN A 136 11.09 8.38 -22.47
N PRO A 137 11.19 9.70 -22.71
CA PRO A 137 10.13 10.64 -22.32
C PRO A 137 8.79 10.30 -23.01
N ALA A 138 7.70 10.35 -22.26
CA ALA A 138 6.33 10.16 -22.74
C ALA A 138 5.42 11.40 -22.51
N GLY A 139 5.99 12.51 -22.03
CA GLY A 139 5.29 13.78 -21.79
C GLY A 139 4.77 13.93 -20.36
N GLY A 140 4.54 15.17 -19.91
CA GLY A 140 3.98 15.44 -18.57
C GLY A 140 4.81 14.90 -17.40
N GLY A 141 6.13 14.80 -17.54
CA GLY A 141 7.02 14.20 -16.53
C GLY A 141 7.03 12.66 -16.53
N LEU A 142 6.24 12.01 -17.39
CA LEU A 142 6.24 10.55 -17.56
C LEU A 142 7.42 10.10 -18.45
N TRP A 143 8.02 8.99 -18.05
CA TRP A 143 9.05 8.25 -18.75
C TRP A 143 8.63 6.78 -18.86
N GLN A 144 9.04 6.11 -19.95
CA GLN A 144 8.66 4.73 -20.19
C GLN A 144 9.78 3.91 -20.84
N ALA A 145 9.77 2.60 -20.56
CA ALA A 145 10.60 1.62 -21.25
C ALA A 145 9.77 0.37 -21.54
N ARG A 146 10.04 -0.28 -22.67
CA ARG A 146 9.50 -1.60 -22.99
C ARG A 146 10.61 -2.63 -22.89
N LEU A 147 10.44 -3.57 -21.97
CA LEU A 147 11.37 -4.66 -21.75
C LEU A 147 10.94 -5.85 -22.63
N PRO A 148 11.84 -6.40 -23.46
CA PRO A 148 11.51 -7.54 -24.32
C PRO A 148 11.31 -8.83 -23.53
N GLU A 149 11.93 -8.95 -22.36
CA GLU A 149 11.88 -10.11 -21.47
C GLU A 149 11.36 -9.70 -20.09
N ALA A 150 10.78 -10.67 -19.38
CA ALA A 150 10.24 -10.47 -18.04
C ALA A 150 11.40 -10.26 -17.05
N PRO A 151 11.44 -9.12 -16.34
CA PRO A 151 12.51 -8.86 -15.38
C PRO A 151 12.37 -9.80 -14.18
N LEU A 152 13.50 -10.37 -13.71
CA LEU A 152 13.50 -11.08 -12.42
C LEU A 152 13.54 -10.08 -11.26
N ARG A 153 14.25 -8.96 -11.48
CA ARG A 153 14.46 -7.87 -10.53
C ARG A 153 14.28 -6.54 -11.24
N LEU A 154 13.60 -5.62 -10.55
CA LEU A 154 13.45 -4.25 -11.02
C LEU A 154 13.91 -3.30 -9.92
N ALA A 155 14.83 -2.41 -10.26
CA ALA A 155 15.05 -1.21 -9.48
C ALA A 155 14.84 -0.02 -10.40
N VAL A 156 13.77 0.74 -10.16
CA VAL A 156 13.69 2.07 -10.73
C VAL A 156 14.56 2.94 -9.82
N THR A 157 15.70 3.36 -10.34
CA THR A 157 16.65 4.17 -9.58
C THR A 157 16.27 5.63 -9.73
N LEU A 158 15.79 6.19 -8.62
CA LEU A 158 15.41 7.58 -8.52
C LEU A 158 16.67 8.40 -8.21
N GLY A 159 17.56 8.50 -9.21
CA GLY A 159 18.92 9.07 -9.07
C GLY A 159 20.03 8.02 -9.01
N PRO A 160 21.31 8.43 -9.15
CA PRO A 160 22.37 7.62 -9.77
C PRO A 160 22.83 6.38 -9.00
N ASP A 161 22.60 6.27 -7.68
CA ASP A 161 23.33 5.30 -6.85
C ASP A 161 22.47 4.44 -5.91
N ARG A 162 21.59 3.59 -6.47
CA ARG A 162 20.84 2.47 -5.81
C ARG A 162 19.40 2.82 -5.46
N GLY A 163 18.49 2.52 -6.39
CA GLY A 163 17.03 2.42 -6.20
C GLY A 163 16.61 1.36 -5.16
N LEU A 164 15.37 1.38 -4.71
CA LEU A 164 14.81 0.27 -3.96
C LEU A 164 14.49 -0.81 -4.98
N VAL A 165 15.09 -1.98 -4.79
CA VAL A 165 14.98 -3.09 -5.73
C VAL A 165 13.74 -3.88 -5.33
N THR A 166 12.72 -3.90 -6.18
CA THR A 166 11.62 -4.86 -6.07
C THR A 166 12.08 -6.21 -6.63
N ASN A 167 12.12 -7.22 -5.76
CA ASN A 167 12.52 -8.58 -6.13
C ASN A 167 12.11 -9.60 -5.04
N PRO A 168 11.66 -10.81 -5.43
CA PRO A 168 11.49 -11.32 -6.79
C PRO A 168 10.19 -10.89 -7.48
N LEU A 169 10.25 -10.72 -8.79
CA LEU A 169 9.10 -10.37 -9.64
C LEU A 169 8.42 -11.55 -10.32
N SER A 170 8.87 -12.79 -10.06
CA SER A 170 8.31 -13.99 -10.67
C SER A 170 6.79 -14.05 -10.52
N ASN A 171 6.27 -13.76 -9.32
CA ASN A 171 4.83 -13.78 -9.08
C ASN A 171 4.15 -12.57 -9.71
N TRP A 172 4.77 -11.40 -9.78
CA TRP A 172 4.19 -10.25 -10.49
C TRP A 172 4.05 -10.52 -11.99
N MET A 173 5.12 -11.05 -12.59
CA MET A 173 5.27 -11.30 -14.02
C MET A 173 4.63 -12.60 -14.50
N ALA A 174 4.20 -13.48 -13.59
CA ALA A 174 3.57 -14.73 -13.96
C ALA A 174 2.32 -14.46 -14.82
N PRO A 175 2.08 -15.27 -15.86
CA PRO A 175 0.89 -15.13 -16.71
C PRO A 175 -0.37 -15.15 -15.86
N ASN A 176 -1.33 -14.28 -16.18
CA ASN A 176 -2.70 -14.46 -15.72
C ASN A 176 -3.45 -15.31 -16.75
N PRO A 177 -3.71 -16.60 -16.48
CA PRO A 177 -4.26 -17.49 -17.51
C PRO A 177 -5.72 -17.19 -17.84
N ASP A 178 -6.47 -16.51 -16.95
CA ASP A 178 -7.91 -16.30 -17.13
C ASP A 178 -8.38 -14.99 -16.45
N PRO A 179 -8.07 -13.82 -17.02
CA PRO A 179 -8.62 -12.56 -16.55
C PRO A 179 -10.15 -12.54 -16.71
N ASP A 180 -10.87 -12.05 -15.69
CA ASP A 180 -12.33 -11.96 -15.78
C ASP A 180 -12.75 -10.97 -16.88
N PRO A 181 -13.52 -11.40 -17.90
CA PRO A 181 -13.86 -10.56 -19.05
C PRO A 181 -14.70 -9.34 -18.67
N ARG A 182 -15.37 -9.36 -17.50
CA ARG A 182 -16.13 -8.19 -17.01
C ARG A 182 -15.24 -6.99 -16.74
N LEU A 183 -13.94 -7.20 -16.52
CA LEU A 183 -12.98 -6.10 -16.30
C LEU A 183 -12.84 -5.19 -17.52
N ASP A 184 -13.00 -5.71 -18.74
CA ASP A 184 -12.92 -4.88 -19.96
C ASP A 184 -14.05 -3.86 -20.03
N ALA A 185 -15.27 -4.26 -19.62
CA ALA A 185 -16.45 -3.40 -19.59
C ALA A 185 -16.39 -2.30 -18.51
N LEU A 186 -15.45 -2.42 -17.56
CA LEU A 186 -15.26 -1.46 -16.48
C LEU A 186 -14.23 -0.38 -16.81
N ARG A 187 -13.43 -0.56 -17.88
CA ARG A 187 -12.37 0.38 -18.25
C ARG A 187 -12.92 1.77 -18.50
N GLY A 188 -12.40 2.77 -17.77
CA GLY A 188 -12.78 4.18 -17.92
C GLY A 188 -14.22 4.52 -17.53
N ARG A 189 -14.99 3.59 -16.96
CA ARG A 189 -16.42 3.76 -16.65
C ARG A 189 -16.72 4.93 -15.72
N HIS A 190 -15.77 5.28 -14.87
CA HIS A 190 -15.88 6.30 -13.82
C HIS A 190 -14.90 7.46 -14.02
N ALA A 191 -14.49 7.71 -15.27
CA ALA A 191 -13.60 8.81 -15.60
C ALA A 191 -14.14 10.15 -15.08
N GLY A 192 -13.29 10.90 -14.39
CA GLY A 192 -13.61 12.23 -13.85
C GLY A 192 -14.48 12.23 -12.59
N GLN A 193 -14.92 11.07 -12.08
CA GLN A 193 -15.65 10.98 -10.82
C GLN A 193 -14.71 10.96 -9.61
N VAL A 194 -15.25 11.28 -8.44
CA VAL A 194 -14.61 11.09 -7.14
C VAL A 194 -15.08 9.75 -6.56
N ALA A 195 -14.15 8.86 -6.22
CA ALA A 195 -14.47 7.60 -5.57
C ALA A 195 -14.23 7.67 -4.05
N TRP A 196 -15.18 7.15 -3.28
CA TRP A 196 -15.10 7.00 -1.84
C TRP A 196 -14.65 5.58 -1.46
N LEU A 197 -13.54 5.44 -0.77
CA LEU A 197 -13.06 4.18 -0.21
C LEU A 197 -13.47 4.11 1.26
N ILE A 198 -14.41 3.21 1.57
CA ILE A 198 -15.07 3.10 2.87
C ILE A 198 -14.47 1.93 3.66
N GLY A 199 -13.58 2.26 4.58
CA GLY A 199 -13.02 1.31 5.54
C GLY A 199 -14.03 0.87 6.60
N ASN A 200 -13.59 -0.08 7.43
CA ASN A 200 -14.41 -0.69 8.48
C ASN A 200 -14.00 -0.27 9.90
N GLY A 201 -13.16 0.76 10.05
CA GLY A 201 -12.63 1.17 11.35
C GLY A 201 -13.68 1.78 12.28
N PRO A 202 -13.37 1.88 13.59
CA PRO A 202 -14.33 2.30 14.62
C PRO A 202 -14.78 3.77 14.49
N SER A 203 -14.08 4.61 13.72
CA SER A 203 -14.49 6.01 13.49
C SER A 203 -15.72 6.18 12.59
N VAL A 204 -16.15 5.13 11.90
CA VAL A 204 -17.28 5.16 10.97
C VAL A 204 -18.58 5.49 11.71
N ARG A 205 -19.38 6.37 11.09
CA ARG A 205 -20.72 6.75 11.55
C ARG A 205 -21.75 6.42 10.49
N SER A 206 -22.82 5.76 10.87
CA SER A 206 -23.92 5.40 9.97
C SER A 206 -24.57 6.63 9.31
N GLU A 207 -24.64 7.76 10.04
CA GLU A 207 -25.21 9.01 9.53
C GLU A 207 -24.34 9.64 8.45
N ASP A 208 -23.01 9.51 8.56
CA ASP A 208 -22.08 9.96 7.52
C ASP A 208 -22.24 9.08 6.27
N LEU A 209 -22.33 7.75 6.45
CA LEU A 209 -22.50 6.80 5.33
C LEU A 209 -23.81 7.03 4.57
N ASP A 210 -24.92 7.28 5.26
CA ASP A 210 -26.21 7.58 4.62
C ASP A 210 -26.13 8.81 3.68
N ARG A 211 -25.22 9.75 3.94
CA ARG A 211 -24.97 10.93 3.08
C ARG A 211 -24.15 10.61 1.82
N LEU A 212 -23.54 9.43 1.76
CA LEU A 212 -22.80 8.92 0.61
C LEU A 212 -23.66 8.09 -0.33
N HIS A 213 -24.97 7.97 -0.07
CA HIS A 213 -25.88 7.23 -0.94
C HIS A 213 -25.84 7.77 -2.38
N GLY A 214 -25.60 6.87 -3.34
CA GLY A 214 -25.46 7.21 -4.76
C GLY A 214 -24.09 7.74 -5.18
N GLN A 215 -23.17 7.98 -4.25
CA GLN A 215 -21.78 8.30 -4.58
C GLN A 215 -21.03 7.05 -5.03
N LEU A 216 -20.11 7.19 -5.97
CA LEU A 216 -19.19 6.13 -6.34
C LEU A 216 -18.38 5.73 -5.10
N SER A 217 -18.61 4.51 -4.62
CA SER A 217 -18.04 4.05 -3.37
C SER A 217 -17.62 2.59 -3.44
N VAL A 218 -16.51 2.26 -2.78
CA VAL A 218 -16.04 0.90 -2.58
C VAL A 218 -15.99 0.65 -1.09
N ALA A 219 -16.69 -0.36 -0.63
CA ALA A 219 -16.55 -0.86 0.74
C ALA A 219 -15.77 -2.17 0.75
N PHE A 220 -15.23 -2.53 1.91
CA PHE A 220 -14.30 -3.65 2.00
C PHE A 220 -14.81 -4.80 2.84
N ASN A 221 -14.41 -6.02 2.44
CA ASN A 221 -14.58 -7.21 3.25
C ASN A 221 -16.06 -7.40 3.67
N ARG A 222 -16.31 -7.61 4.97
CA ARG A 222 -17.63 -7.89 5.55
C ARG A 222 -18.46 -6.63 5.84
N PHE A 223 -18.33 -5.59 5.01
CA PHE A 223 -19.10 -4.35 5.19
C PHE A 223 -20.62 -4.60 5.16
N HIS A 224 -21.06 -5.64 4.44
CA HIS A 224 -22.46 -6.02 4.30
C HIS A 224 -23.18 -6.31 5.61
N LEU A 225 -22.46 -6.71 6.66
CA LEU A 225 -23.02 -6.91 7.99
C LEU A 225 -23.67 -5.64 8.57
N ALA A 226 -23.25 -4.47 8.10
CA ALA A 226 -23.79 -3.20 8.54
C ALA A 226 -25.01 -2.74 7.70
N HIS A 227 -25.38 -3.46 6.65
CA HIS A 227 -26.51 -3.12 5.78
C HIS A 227 -27.87 -3.06 6.50
N GLY A 228 -28.02 -3.82 7.59
CA GLY A 228 -29.25 -3.83 8.39
C GLY A 228 -29.48 -2.55 9.21
N SER A 229 -28.43 -1.76 9.47
CA SER A 229 -28.50 -0.58 10.34
C SER A 229 -28.42 0.75 9.59
N MET A 230 -28.31 0.75 8.26
CA MET A 230 -28.21 1.97 7.44
C MET A 230 -28.72 1.79 6.00
N ARG A 231 -28.97 2.90 5.31
CA ARG A 231 -29.45 2.93 3.92
C ARG A 231 -28.33 2.88 2.90
N PHE A 232 -27.11 3.28 3.29
CA PHE A 232 -25.95 3.24 2.40
C PHE A 232 -25.70 1.85 1.83
N ARG A 233 -25.44 1.78 0.52
CA ARG A 233 -24.97 0.58 -0.18
C ARG A 233 -23.81 1.01 -1.07
N PRO A 234 -22.64 0.33 -0.99
CA PRO A 234 -21.50 0.69 -1.82
C PRO A 234 -21.77 0.36 -3.28
N ALA A 235 -21.14 1.08 -4.20
CA ALA A 235 -21.19 0.75 -5.62
C ALA A 235 -20.46 -0.57 -5.93
N TYR A 236 -19.40 -0.86 -5.16
CA TYR A 236 -18.59 -2.08 -5.26
C TYR A 236 -18.17 -2.58 -3.89
N THR A 237 -18.00 -3.90 -3.75
CA THR A 237 -17.36 -4.51 -2.59
C THR A 237 -16.04 -5.15 -3.02
N LEU A 238 -14.97 -4.94 -2.25
CA LEU A 238 -13.67 -5.55 -2.54
C LEU A 238 -13.05 -6.19 -1.30
N SER A 239 -12.53 -7.41 -1.42
CA SER A 239 -11.67 -8.02 -0.41
C SER A 239 -10.34 -8.41 -1.05
N GLY A 240 -9.23 -7.98 -0.46
CA GLY A 240 -7.86 -8.35 -0.87
C GLY A 240 -7.05 -9.02 0.22
N ASP A 241 -7.70 -9.38 1.33
CA ASP A 241 -7.11 -10.08 2.46
C ASP A 241 -7.40 -11.57 2.29
N GLY A 242 -6.36 -12.37 2.08
CA GLY A 242 -6.49 -13.81 1.85
C GLY A 242 -7.13 -14.56 3.01
N GLN A 243 -6.95 -14.10 4.25
CA GLN A 243 -7.59 -14.69 5.41
C GLN A 243 -9.08 -14.39 5.43
N VAL A 244 -9.45 -13.12 5.19
CA VAL A 244 -10.88 -12.74 5.10
C VAL A 244 -11.57 -13.46 3.96
N ILE A 245 -10.93 -13.60 2.80
CA ILE A 245 -11.48 -14.34 1.65
C ILE A 245 -11.66 -15.81 2.02
N GLY A 246 -10.67 -16.44 2.67
CA GLY A 246 -10.77 -17.84 3.10
C GLY A 246 -11.87 -18.08 4.13
N ASP A 247 -12.03 -17.15 5.08
CA ASP A 247 -12.99 -17.29 6.17
C ASP A 247 -14.43 -16.91 5.79
N PHE A 248 -14.59 -15.90 4.93
CA PHE A 248 -15.88 -15.22 4.69
C PHE A 248 -16.16 -14.96 3.20
N GLY A 249 -15.34 -15.45 2.27
CA GLY A 249 -15.46 -15.09 0.86
C GLY A 249 -16.81 -15.46 0.23
N ALA A 250 -17.37 -16.63 0.58
CA ALA A 250 -18.70 -17.03 0.12
C ALA A 250 -19.81 -16.13 0.68
N GLU A 251 -19.75 -15.81 1.97
CA GLU A 251 -20.67 -14.87 2.65
C GLU A 251 -20.61 -13.49 1.98
N ILE A 252 -19.40 -12.97 1.75
CA ILE A 252 -19.20 -11.67 1.09
C ILE A 252 -19.77 -11.69 -0.33
N ALA A 253 -19.51 -12.75 -1.11
CA ALA A 253 -19.99 -12.88 -2.48
C ALA A 253 -21.53 -12.91 -2.56
N GLU A 254 -22.19 -13.52 -1.58
CA GLU A 254 -23.65 -13.67 -1.53
C GLU A 254 -24.35 -12.41 -0.96
N GLU A 255 -23.81 -11.82 0.11
CA GLU A 255 -24.52 -10.82 0.91
C GLU A 255 -24.12 -9.36 0.62
N ALA A 256 -23.06 -9.13 -0.16
CA ALA A 256 -22.61 -7.78 -0.51
C ALA A 256 -23.66 -6.92 -1.23
N GLY A 257 -24.66 -7.52 -1.88
CA GLY A 257 -25.76 -6.81 -2.52
C GLY A 257 -25.36 -5.95 -3.73
N GLY A 258 -24.19 -6.22 -4.33
CA GLY A 258 -23.63 -5.52 -5.47
C GLY A 258 -22.41 -6.25 -6.05
N PRO A 259 -21.71 -5.71 -7.06
CA PRO A 259 -20.56 -6.37 -7.65
C PRO A 259 -19.42 -6.54 -6.65
N VAL A 260 -18.91 -7.76 -6.54
CA VAL A 260 -17.84 -8.15 -5.61
C VAL A 260 -16.55 -8.42 -6.37
N PHE A 261 -15.43 -7.91 -5.85
CA PHE A 261 -14.08 -8.19 -6.32
C PHE A 261 -13.30 -8.92 -5.23
N LEU A 262 -12.76 -10.08 -5.55
CA LEU A 262 -11.87 -10.83 -4.66
C LEU A 262 -10.46 -10.79 -5.24
N ALA A 263 -9.56 -10.08 -4.55
CA ALA A 263 -8.16 -9.97 -4.90
C ALA A 263 -7.33 -11.03 -4.17
N ALA A 264 -6.88 -12.04 -4.91
CA ALA A 264 -6.17 -13.18 -4.36
C ALA A 264 -5.11 -13.69 -5.34
N GLU A 265 -4.05 -14.30 -4.83
CA GLU A 265 -2.94 -14.81 -5.65
C GLU A 265 -3.38 -15.87 -6.66
N THR A 266 -4.25 -16.77 -6.21
CA THR A 266 -4.93 -17.75 -7.04
C THR A 266 -6.43 -17.49 -7.00
N ARG A 267 -7.14 -17.90 -8.05
CA ARG A 267 -8.60 -17.77 -8.10
C ARG A 267 -9.20 -18.63 -6.99
N PRO A 268 -9.92 -18.04 -6.01
CA PRO A 268 -10.58 -18.83 -4.96
C PRO A 268 -11.62 -19.78 -5.56
N ASP A 269 -11.70 -21.00 -5.03
CA ASP A 269 -12.81 -21.92 -5.32
C ASP A 269 -13.98 -21.59 -4.39
N LEU A 270 -14.77 -20.59 -4.79
CA LEU A 270 -15.89 -20.08 -4.02
C LEU A 270 -17.14 -19.95 -4.90
N PRO A 271 -18.33 -20.34 -4.38
CA PRO A 271 -19.59 -20.12 -5.09
C PRO A 271 -19.94 -18.62 -5.13
N GLY A 272 -20.93 -18.26 -5.94
CA GLY A 272 -21.46 -16.90 -6.05
C GLY A 272 -20.97 -16.13 -7.28
N ASP A 273 -21.47 -14.91 -7.43
CA ASP A 273 -21.12 -14.02 -8.53
C ASP A 273 -20.12 -12.95 -8.09
N TRP A 274 -18.84 -13.17 -8.39
CA TRP A 274 -17.74 -12.29 -8.01
C TRP A 274 -16.65 -12.27 -9.09
N ILE A 275 -15.88 -11.19 -9.13
CA ILE A 275 -14.81 -10.93 -10.09
C ILE A 275 -13.46 -11.20 -9.43
N TRP A 276 -12.65 -12.08 -10.04
CA TRP A 276 -11.30 -12.33 -9.57
C TRP A 276 -10.33 -11.23 -10.01
N LEU A 277 -9.59 -10.67 -9.05
CA LEU A 277 -8.40 -9.88 -9.32
C LEU A 277 -7.18 -10.69 -8.91
N ARG A 278 -6.33 -11.02 -9.86
CA ARG A 278 -5.06 -11.69 -9.54
C ARG A 278 -4.20 -10.76 -8.71
N GLN A 279 -3.83 -11.15 -7.49
CA GLN A 279 -3.02 -10.34 -6.59
C GLN A 279 -1.59 -10.87 -6.50
N ALA A 280 -0.59 -10.00 -6.49
CA ALA A 280 0.79 -10.39 -6.22
C ALA A 280 1.38 -9.56 -5.08
N ALA A 281 1.94 -10.24 -4.09
CA ALA A 281 2.73 -9.60 -3.05
C ALA A 281 4.19 -9.54 -3.50
N VAL A 282 4.68 -8.32 -3.71
CA VAL A 282 6.10 -8.03 -3.97
C VAL A 282 6.54 -6.91 -3.04
N TRP A 283 7.82 -6.90 -2.66
CA TRP A 283 8.39 -5.86 -1.83
C TRP A 283 9.60 -5.20 -2.51
N PRO A 284 9.63 -3.86 -2.59
CA PRO A 284 8.50 -2.94 -2.39
C PRO A 284 7.33 -3.21 -3.33
N THR A 285 6.10 -2.92 -2.88
CA THR A 285 4.92 -3.14 -3.71
C THR A 285 4.97 -2.30 -4.98
N LEU A 286 4.38 -2.81 -6.05
CA LEU A 286 4.17 -2.10 -7.31
C LEU A 286 2.69 -1.73 -7.44
N PHE A 287 2.41 -0.73 -8.28
CA PHE A 287 1.06 -0.34 -8.66
C PHE A 287 0.84 -0.78 -10.10
N SER A 288 -0.25 -1.51 -10.33
CA SER A 288 -0.67 -1.95 -11.65
C SER A 288 -1.68 -0.98 -12.24
N LEU A 289 -1.49 -0.66 -13.51
CA LEU A 289 -2.42 0.11 -14.32
C LEU A 289 -3.38 -0.81 -15.09
N ASP A 290 -3.13 -2.12 -15.12
CA ASP A 290 -3.99 -3.13 -15.74
C ASP A 290 -4.34 -4.26 -14.74
N PRO A 291 -5.45 -4.12 -13.99
CA PRO A 291 -5.87 -5.12 -13.00
C PRO A 291 -6.30 -6.45 -13.62
N ARG A 292 -6.44 -6.53 -14.95
CA ARG A 292 -6.64 -7.81 -15.65
C ARG A 292 -5.40 -8.68 -15.57
N ARG A 293 -4.22 -8.10 -15.36
CA ARG A 293 -2.97 -8.87 -15.25
C ARG A 293 -2.64 -9.19 -13.81
N VAL A 294 -2.61 -8.16 -12.99
CA VAL A 294 -2.22 -8.27 -11.59
C VAL A 294 -2.62 -6.99 -10.86
N VAL A 295 -2.88 -7.08 -9.57
CA VAL A 295 -2.87 -5.96 -8.63
C VAL A 295 -1.85 -6.22 -7.53
N GLY A 296 -1.15 -5.19 -7.09
CA GLY A 296 -0.31 -5.28 -5.90
C GLY A 296 -1.13 -5.38 -4.62
N ALA A 297 -0.62 -6.12 -3.64
CA ALA A 297 -1.28 -6.27 -2.33
C ALA A 297 -1.21 -4.99 -1.48
N GLY A 298 -0.06 -4.30 -1.46
CA GLY A 298 0.16 -3.02 -0.76
C GLY A 298 -0.31 -2.94 0.69
N GLY A 299 -0.38 -4.09 1.39
CA GLY A 299 -0.77 -4.18 2.80
C GLY A 299 -2.23 -3.84 3.12
N SER A 300 -3.09 -3.55 2.14
CA SER A 300 -4.49 -3.19 2.39
C SER A 300 -5.38 -3.40 1.17
N SER A 301 -6.63 -3.84 1.39
CA SER A 301 -7.65 -3.93 0.32
C SER A 301 -7.91 -2.59 -0.38
N LEU A 302 -7.68 -1.46 0.31
CA LEU A 302 -7.75 -0.14 -0.31
C LEU A 302 -6.76 0.00 -1.47
N PHE A 303 -5.57 -0.63 -1.39
CA PHE A 303 -4.57 -0.57 -2.44
C PHE A 303 -4.97 -1.33 -3.70
N ALA A 304 -5.64 -2.47 -3.56
CA ALA A 304 -6.26 -3.17 -4.70
C ALA A 304 -7.40 -2.32 -5.31
N ALA A 305 -8.22 -1.65 -4.48
CA ALA A 305 -9.27 -0.76 -4.97
C ALA A 305 -8.73 0.46 -5.70
N PHE A 306 -7.61 1.05 -5.26
CA PHE A 306 -6.96 2.13 -6.02
C PHE A 306 -6.64 1.69 -7.44
N GLN A 307 -5.99 0.53 -7.62
CA GLN A 307 -5.61 -0.01 -8.94
C GLN A 307 -6.83 -0.34 -9.81
N LEU A 308 -7.86 -0.97 -9.22
CA LEU A 308 -9.11 -1.26 -9.92
C LEU A 308 -9.81 0.02 -10.39
N LEU A 309 -9.98 0.99 -9.51
CA LEU A 309 -10.65 2.25 -9.85
C LEU A 309 -9.80 3.11 -10.80
N TRP A 310 -8.48 2.98 -10.74
CA TRP A 310 -7.58 3.59 -11.71
C TRP A 310 -7.86 3.13 -13.13
N TRP A 311 -8.05 1.81 -13.31
CA TRP A 311 -8.49 1.20 -14.56
C TRP A 311 -9.89 1.67 -14.97
N MET A 312 -10.78 1.88 -13.99
CA MET A 312 -12.09 2.49 -14.20
C MET A 312 -12.04 4.01 -14.48
N GLY A 313 -10.85 4.63 -14.53
CA GLY A 313 -10.67 6.03 -14.91
C GLY A 313 -10.69 7.03 -13.76
N VAL A 314 -10.80 6.58 -12.50
CA VAL A 314 -10.79 7.46 -11.33
C VAL A 314 -9.37 7.97 -11.07
N ARG A 315 -9.26 9.25 -10.72
CA ARG A 315 -8.01 9.89 -10.25
C ARG A 315 -8.19 10.66 -8.95
N ARG A 316 -9.42 10.79 -8.45
CA ARG A 316 -9.78 11.56 -7.27
C ARG A 316 -10.43 10.63 -6.25
N PHE A 317 -9.83 10.55 -5.07
CA PHE A 317 -10.21 9.57 -4.06
C PHE A 317 -10.42 10.21 -2.70
N VAL A 318 -11.51 9.85 -2.04
CA VAL A 318 -11.73 10.15 -0.62
C VAL A 318 -11.71 8.85 0.17
N ILE A 319 -10.97 8.82 1.26
CA ILE A 319 -10.94 7.67 2.19
C ILE A 319 -11.75 8.06 3.43
N TYR A 320 -12.62 7.16 3.88
CA TYR A 320 -13.39 7.33 5.11
C TYR A 320 -13.43 6.03 5.89
N GLY A 321 -13.39 6.09 7.22
CA GLY A 321 -13.44 4.90 8.08
C GLY A 321 -12.18 4.03 8.05
N ALA A 322 -11.04 4.60 7.65
CA ALA A 322 -9.77 3.88 7.57
C ALA A 322 -8.84 4.36 8.69
N ASP A 323 -9.13 3.90 9.91
CA ASP A 323 -8.46 4.35 11.14
C ASP A 323 -6.99 3.93 11.22
N PHE A 324 -6.65 2.73 10.75
CA PHE A 324 -5.31 2.15 10.84
C PHE A 324 -4.67 2.22 12.23
N HIS A 325 -5.51 2.12 13.26
CA HIS A 325 -5.12 1.99 14.65
C HIS A 325 -5.79 0.73 15.17
N PHE A 326 -4.99 -0.20 15.70
CA PHE A 326 -5.44 -1.53 16.09
C PHE A 326 -5.08 -1.78 17.56
N GLU A 327 -6.04 -1.53 18.46
CA GLU A 327 -5.82 -1.65 19.90
C GLU A 327 -5.81 -3.12 20.33
N GLY A 328 -4.83 -3.50 21.16
CA GLY A 328 -4.66 -4.86 21.69
C GLY A 328 -4.37 -5.94 20.64
N ALA A 329 -4.00 -5.53 19.41
CA ALA A 329 -3.85 -6.42 18.27
C ALA A 329 -2.44 -7.05 18.19
N GLU A 330 -1.73 -7.19 19.30
CA GLU A 330 -0.47 -7.92 19.33
C GLU A 330 -0.70 -9.41 18.99
N PRO A 331 0.06 -9.99 18.05
CA PRO A 331 -0.04 -11.42 17.76
C PRO A 331 0.31 -12.28 18.98
N GLY A 332 -0.50 -13.32 19.22
CA GLY A 332 -0.25 -14.35 20.21
C GLY A 332 0.81 -15.37 19.76
N GLY A 333 0.96 -16.46 20.53
CA GLY A 333 1.91 -17.53 20.20
C GLY A 333 1.60 -18.30 18.90
N ASP A 334 0.37 -18.19 18.41
CA ASP A 334 -0.09 -18.71 17.11
C ASP A 334 0.18 -17.75 15.94
N GLY A 335 0.74 -16.57 16.22
CA GLY A 335 0.98 -15.52 15.22
C GLY A 335 -0.28 -14.74 14.82
N LEU A 336 -1.40 -14.92 15.52
CA LEU A 336 -2.66 -14.22 15.25
C LEU A 336 -3.01 -13.26 16.39
N ALA A 337 -3.58 -12.11 16.04
CA ALA A 337 -4.25 -11.23 16.99
C ALA A 337 -5.70 -11.68 17.20
N HIS A 338 -6.19 -11.56 18.43
CA HIS A 338 -7.58 -11.94 18.79
C HIS A 338 -8.40 -10.76 19.32
N ALA A 339 -7.87 -9.53 19.20
CA ALA A 339 -8.56 -8.33 19.65
C ALA A 339 -9.78 -7.99 18.79
N GLU A 340 -10.86 -7.62 19.49
CA GLU A 340 -12.11 -7.10 18.95
C GLU A 340 -12.19 -5.57 19.15
N GLY A 341 -13.25 -4.93 18.63
CA GLY A 341 -13.46 -3.47 18.78
C GLY A 341 -12.67 -2.60 17.79
N ASN A 342 -11.85 -3.22 16.94
CA ASN A 342 -11.12 -2.55 15.86
C ASN A 342 -11.97 -2.28 14.60
N HIS A 343 -13.27 -2.55 14.67
CA HIS A 343 -14.23 -2.31 13.60
C HIS A 343 -15.51 -1.68 14.15
N PHE A 344 -16.17 -0.81 13.38
CA PHE A 344 -17.49 -0.28 13.78
C PHE A 344 -18.61 -1.33 13.74
N ILE A 345 -18.36 -2.44 13.03
CA ILE A 345 -19.29 -3.56 12.86
C ILE A 345 -19.10 -4.54 14.02
N LEU A 346 -20.16 -4.77 14.79
CA LEU A 346 -20.14 -5.73 15.89
C LEU A 346 -19.96 -7.16 15.35
N GLY A 347 -19.09 -7.95 15.98
CA GLY A 347 -18.86 -9.35 15.59
C GLY A 347 -18.15 -9.49 14.23
N TYR A 348 -17.49 -8.44 13.73
CA TYR A 348 -16.85 -8.41 12.42
C TYR A 348 -15.85 -9.55 12.18
N ARG A 349 -15.11 -9.99 13.21
CA ARG A 349 -14.18 -11.13 13.09
C ARG A 349 -14.83 -12.49 13.37
N GLY A 350 -16.07 -12.50 13.89
CA GLY A 350 -16.77 -13.74 14.25
C GLY A 350 -16.00 -14.60 15.26
N GLY A 351 -15.17 -14.01 16.12
CA GLY A 351 -14.31 -14.71 17.06
C GLY A 351 -13.08 -15.39 16.43
N LYS A 352 -12.77 -15.12 15.15
CA LYS A 352 -11.55 -15.63 14.50
C LYS A 352 -10.36 -14.69 14.74
N GLY A 353 -9.19 -15.29 14.97
CA GLY A 353 -7.93 -14.54 15.00
C GLY A 353 -7.61 -13.92 13.65
N TRP A 354 -6.78 -12.89 13.61
CA TRP A 354 -6.44 -12.16 12.39
C TRP A 354 -5.01 -11.65 12.39
N ILE A 355 -4.44 -11.44 11.20
CA ILE A 355 -3.10 -10.88 11.05
C ILE A 355 -3.21 -9.35 10.96
N PRO A 356 -2.63 -8.59 11.90
CA PRO A 356 -2.57 -7.13 11.78
C PRO A 356 -1.80 -6.72 10.52
N PRO A 357 -2.30 -5.74 9.76
CA PRO A 357 -1.64 -5.36 8.52
C PRO A 357 -0.30 -4.66 8.83
N ALA A 358 0.71 -4.98 8.03
CA ALA A 358 2.05 -4.43 8.21
C ALA A 358 2.12 -2.98 7.73
N TRP A 359 2.50 -2.07 8.63
CA TRP A 359 2.56 -0.65 8.34
C TRP A 359 3.60 -0.29 7.27
N ARG A 360 4.68 -1.08 7.17
CA ARG A 360 5.67 -0.95 6.10
C ARG A 360 5.05 -1.11 4.70
N ASP A 361 4.20 -2.12 4.52
CA ASP A 361 3.52 -2.40 3.26
C ASP A 361 2.47 -1.34 2.94
N ILE A 362 1.64 -0.99 3.95
CA ILE A 362 0.61 0.06 3.83
C ILE A 362 1.26 1.39 3.43
N CYS A 363 2.30 1.82 4.14
CA CYS A 363 2.96 3.10 3.89
C CYS A 363 3.45 3.22 2.45
N THR A 364 4.10 2.18 1.96
CA THR A 364 4.70 2.20 0.62
C THR A 364 3.63 2.14 -0.46
N GLY A 365 2.61 1.28 -0.31
CA GLY A 365 1.51 1.19 -1.27
C GLY A 365 0.69 2.47 -1.32
N PHE A 366 0.25 2.99 -0.19
CA PHE A 366 -0.57 4.20 -0.15
C PHE A 366 0.15 5.43 -0.65
N LEU A 367 1.45 5.52 -0.36
CA LEU A 367 2.24 6.59 -0.93
C LEU A 367 2.36 6.46 -2.45
N LEU A 368 2.60 5.25 -2.96
CA LEU A 368 2.65 5.00 -4.39
C LEU A 368 1.32 5.40 -5.07
N ALA A 369 0.18 5.06 -4.45
CA ALA A 369 -1.15 5.48 -4.92
C ALA A 369 -1.34 7.00 -4.90
N ARG A 370 -0.91 7.68 -3.83
CA ARG A 370 -0.95 9.15 -3.73
C ARG A 370 -0.13 9.80 -4.84
N HIS A 371 1.10 9.36 -5.01
CA HIS A 371 2.03 9.90 -5.99
C HIS A 371 1.52 9.76 -7.40
N LEU A 372 1.02 8.56 -7.75
CA LEU A 372 0.44 8.35 -9.07
C LEU A 372 -0.76 9.28 -9.26
N ALA A 373 -1.64 9.41 -8.26
CA ALA A 373 -2.78 10.33 -8.31
C ALA A 373 -2.31 11.76 -8.62
N GLU A 374 -1.36 12.28 -7.87
CA GLU A 374 -0.82 13.64 -8.03
C GLU A 374 -0.12 13.82 -9.38
N ALA A 375 0.67 12.83 -9.82
CA ALA A 375 1.40 12.86 -11.07
C ALA A 375 0.49 12.81 -12.31
N GLU A 376 -0.73 12.28 -12.19
CA GLU A 376 -1.76 12.31 -13.23
C GLU A 376 -2.84 13.40 -12.99
N GLY A 377 -2.54 14.42 -12.16
CA GLY A 377 -3.42 15.58 -11.93
C GLY A 377 -4.65 15.29 -11.06
N GLY A 378 -4.66 14.16 -10.39
CA GLY A 378 -5.63 13.72 -9.39
C GLY A 378 -5.22 14.05 -7.96
N TRP A 379 -5.91 13.43 -7.00
CA TRP A 379 -5.62 13.58 -5.57
C TRP A 379 -6.22 12.45 -4.74
N VAL A 380 -5.67 12.24 -3.55
CA VAL A 380 -6.26 11.41 -2.51
C VAL A 380 -6.43 12.24 -1.23
N ARG A 381 -7.59 12.13 -0.56
CA ARG A 381 -7.91 12.85 0.67
C ARG A 381 -8.41 11.89 1.74
N ASN A 382 -7.97 12.09 2.98
CA ASN A 382 -8.46 11.35 4.13
C ASN A 382 -9.58 12.14 4.84
N ALA A 383 -10.81 11.65 4.76
CA ALA A 383 -11.98 12.17 5.46
C ALA A 383 -12.33 11.37 6.74
N THR A 384 -11.53 10.36 7.09
CA THR A 384 -11.69 9.57 8.33
C THR A 384 -11.62 10.49 9.54
N ARG A 385 -12.44 10.24 10.57
CA ARG A 385 -12.45 11.03 11.80
C ARG A 385 -11.39 10.47 12.76
N GLY A 386 -10.24 11.13 12.86
CA GLY A 386 -9.11 10.63 13.66
C GLY A 386 -8.34 9.51 12.95
N GLY A 387 -7.89 8.51 13.72
CA GLY A 387 -7.02 7.44 13.24
C GLY A 387 -5.60 7.91 12.97
N MET A 388 -4.78 7.00 12.44
CA MET A 388 -3.35 7.20 12.19
C MET A 388 -3.00 7.41 10.71
N LEU A 389 -3.97 7.39 9.80
CA LEU A 389 -3.69 7.52 8.36
C LEU A 389 -3.36 8.96 7.95
N GLU A 390 -2.09 9.36 8.05
CA GLU A 390 -1.66 10.73 7.68
C GLU A 390 -0.94 10.83 6.32
N ILE A 391 -0.84 9.71 5.58
CA ILE A 391 -0.14 9.69 4.26
C ILE A 391 -0.90 10.56 3.25
N PHE A 392 -2.22 10.60 3.36
CA PHE A 392 -3.09 11.40 2.52
C PHE A 392 -3.53 12.66 3.27
N PRO A 393 -3.49 13.85 2.65
CA PRO A 393 -3.93 15.08 3.29
C PRO A 393 -5.36 14.96 3.84
N ARG A 394 -5.51 15.31 5.11
CA ARG A 394 -6.77 15.22 5.84
C ARG A 394 -7.73 16.35 5.46
N ILE A 395 -9.00 16.02 5.39
CA ILE A 395 -10.10 16.97 5.18
C ILE A 395 -11.26 16.61 6.09
N GLY A 396 -12.06 17.60 6.52
CA GLY A 396 -13.31 17.32 7.22
C GLY A 396 -14.28 16.55 6.31
N PHE A 397 -15.05 15.63 6.87
CA PHE A 397 -16.03 14.82 6.13
C PHE A 397 -17.00 15.69 5.31
N GLU A 398 -17.51 16.77 5.92
CA GLU A 398 -18.41 17.72 5.27
C GLU A 398 -17.75 18.46 4.10
N GLY A 399 -16.45 18.78 4.23
CA GLY A 399 -15.68 19.38 3.15
C GLY A 399 -15.44 18.40 2.00
N ALA A 400 -15.23 17.12 2.30
CA ALA A 400 -15.01 16.09 1.30
C ALA A 400 -16.23 15.84 0.41
N LEU A 401 -17.46 16.01 0.93
CA LEU A 401 -18.69 15.91 0.14
C LEU A 401 -18.79 16.94 -0.98
N GLY A 402 -18.09 18.07 -0.88
CA GLY A 402 -18.08 19.13 -1.89
C GLY A 402 -17.02 18.96 -2.98
N LEU A 403 -16.14 17.96 -2.87
CA LEU A 403 -15.06 17.74 -3.83
C LEU A 403 -15.59 17.21 -5.18
N ARG A 404 -14.89 17.57 -6.26
CA ARG A 404 -15.19 17.16 -7.64
C ARG A 404 -13.94 16.66 -8.36
#